data_AF-A0A7S2AJI6-F1
#
_entry.id   AF-A0A7S2AJI6-F1
#
_cell.length_a   1.000
_cell.length_b   1.000
_cell.length_c   1.000
_cell.angle_alpha   90.00
_cell.angle_beta   90.00
_cell.angle_gamma   90.00
#
_symmetry.space_group_name_H-M   'P 1'
#
loop_
_entity.id
_entity.type
_entity.pdbx_description
1 polymer ?
#
loop_
_entity_poly.entity_id
_entity_poly.type
_entity_poly.pdbx_seq_one_letter_code
_entity_poly.pdbx_strand_id
1 'polypeptide(L)'
;IRQKIRGGSMTTGSELVLELAEAQLVNVNINGSLLVSCDNVMGNMEAKAGEGEGKSLVFDTSQCGRVRMRHVRVENVGVNHEETSMESGDCWKHRPSRVESCRIVLHGNAEFEARRCTLSGNLSFEVPAGYKMFVTADADGKLVRTLEPLSAGGKASWGWEYQLCRDGRLRLRLRLWPGAIRRASNAVRSAVGGVAGRIATAGNGKGAQQQAS
;
A
#
# COMPACT_ATOMS: atom_id res chain seq x y z
N ILE A 1 9.17 15.72 -0.73
CA ILE A 1 7.75 15.33 -0.61
C ILE A 1 6.82 15.89 -1.71
N ARG A 2 6.83 17.21 -2.02
CA ARG A 2 5.91 17.88 -2.98
C ARG A 2 5.83 17.31 -4.41
N GLN A 3 6.80 16.51 -4.83
CA GLN A 3 6.80 15.87 -6.15
C GLN A 3 5.99 14.56 -6.15
N LYS A 4 5.86 13.90 -4.99
CA LYS A 4 5.16 12.63 -4.78
C LYS A 4 3.69 12.83 -4.37
N ILE A 5 3.42 13.89 -3.60
CA ILE A 5 2.07 14.27 -3.13
C ILE A 5 1.71 15.62 -3.75
N ARG A 6 0.65 15.66 -4.55
CA ARG A 6 0.26 16.83 -5.36
C ARG A 6 -1.25 17.02 -5.40
N GLY A 7 -1.70 18.24 -5.08
CA GLY A 7 -3.13 18.56 -5.00
C GLY A 7 -3.82 17.78 -3.87
N GLY A 8 -5.15 17.71 -3.93
CA GLY A 8 -5.95 17.05 -2.90
C GLY A 8 -6.18 17.93 -1.66
N SER A 9 -6.75 17.34 -0.62
CA SER A 9 -7.05 18.02 0.65
C SER A 9 -7.16 17.03 1.81
N MET A 10 -7.02 17.53 3.03
CA MET A 10 -7.33 16.79 4.25
C MET A 10 -8.27 17.65 5.09
N THR A 11 -9.34 17.06 5.59
CA THR A 11 -10.23 17.75 6.53
C THR A 11 -9.61 17.77 7.93
N THR A 12 -10.03 18.70 8.79
CA THR A 12 -9.59 18.73 10.19
C THR A 12 -9.87 17.39 10.87
N GLY A 13 -8.89 16.87 11.62
CA GLY A 13 -8.98 15.56 12.27
C GLY A 13 -8.60 14.37 11.38
N SER A 14 -8.39 14.58 10.07
CA SER A 14 -7.94 13.51 9.18
C SER A 14 -6.50 13.09 9.43
N GLU A 15 -6.20 11.83 9.13
CA GLU A 15 -4.89 11.21 9.31
C GLU A 15 -4.39 10.60 8.01
N LEU A 16 -3.10 10.84 7.71
CA LEU A 16 -2.38 10.18 6.63
C LEU A 16 -1.08 9.60 7.17
N VAL A 17 -0.96 8.27 7.15
CA VAL A 17 0.27 7.55 7.50
C VAL A 17 0.82 6.85 6.25
N LEU A 18 2.06 7.17 5.89
CA LEU A 18 2.76 6.57 4.74
C LEU A 18 4.10 5.99 5.19
N GLU A 19 4.20 4.67 5.21
CA GLU A 19 5.40 3.92 5.54
C GLU A 19 5.91 3.17 4.30
N LEU A 20 6.32 3.93 3.29
CA LEU A 20 6.90 3.41 2.04
C LEU A 20 7.65 4.49 1.27
N ALA A 21 8.71 4.13 0.55
CA ALA A 21 9.44 5.06 -0.29
C ALA A 21 8.68 5.41 -1.58
N GLU A 22 8.00 4.45 -2.22
CA GLU A 22 7.41 4.60 -3.55
C GLU A 22 5.92 4.94 -3.48
N ALA A 23 5.65 6.21 -3.18
CA ALA A 23 4.30 6.77 -3.15
C ALA A 23 4.06 7.80 -4.27
N GLN A 24 2.88 7.76 -4.87
CA GLN A 24 2.32 8.83 -5.70
C GLN A 24 0.87 9.09 -5.29
N LEU A 25 0.61 10.25 -4.70
CA LEU A 25 -0.73 10.71 -4.35
C LEU A 25 -1.03 11.98 -5.15
N VAL A 26 -2.00 11.91 -6.07
CA VAL A 26 -2.39 13.05 -6.92
C VAL A 26 -3.89 13.28 -6.80
N ASN A 27 -4.29 14.45 -6.30
CA ASN A 27 -5.69 14.79 -6.03
C ASN A 27 -6.36 13.73 -5.14
N VAL A 28 -5.76 13.51 -3.97
CA VAL A 28 -6.30 12.61 -2.95
C VAL A 28 -6.93 13.46 -1.86
N ASN A 29 -8.23 13.25 -1.60
CA ASN A 29 -8.96 13.97 -0.57
C ASN A 29 -9.25 13.00 0.57
N ILE A 30 -8.86 13.39 1.78
CA ILE A 30 -8.98 12.53 2.97
C ILE A 30 -9.93 13.20 3.96
N ASN A 31 -10.98 12.48 4.30
CA ASN A 31 -11.88 12.73 5.41
C ASN A 31 -11.90 11.45 6.28
N GLY A 32 -11.10 11.44 7.34
CA GLY A 32 -10.84 10.26 8.17
C GLY A 32 -9.38 9.80 8.12
N SER A 33 -9.13 8.50 8.27
CA SER A 33 -7.79 7.91 8.35
C SER A 33 -7.43 7.09 7.11
N LEU A 34 -6.27 7.37 6.51
CA LEU A 34 -5.61 6.57 5.48
C LEU A 34 -4.23 6.10 5.97
N LEU A 35 -4.05 4.78 6.03
CA LEU A 35 -2.80 4.15 6.46
C LEU A 35 -2.25 3.28 5.34
N VAL A 36 -1.00 3.52 4.95
CA VAL A 36 -0.28 2.71 3.97
C VAL A 36 1.03 2.23 4.57
N SER A 37 1.18 0.91 4.73
CA SER A 37 2.38 0.28 5.26
C SER A 37 2.94 -0.76 4.29
N CYS A 38 4.26 -0.94 4.31
CA CYS A 38 4.89 -2.03 3.58
C CYS A 38 6.05 -2.65 4.37
N ASP A 39 6.27 -3.95 4.19
CA ASP A 39 7.32 -4.67 4.91
C ASP A 39 8.72 -4.22 4.46
N ASN A 40 8.86 -3.89 3.17
CA ASN A 40 10.11 -3.49 2.54
C ASN A 40 10.07 -1.99 2.15
N VAL A 41 10.11 -1.10 3.15
CA VAL A 41 10.01 0.36 2.95
C VAL A 41 11.03 0.90 1.93
N MET A 42 12.26 0.39 1.96
CA MET A 42 13.38 0.88 1.14
C MET A 42 14.04 -0.20 0.26
N GLY A 43 13.47 -1.42 0.20
CA GLY A 43 14.03 -2.54 -0.55
C GLY A 43 14.57 -3.66 0.35
N ASN A 44 15.46 -4.48 -0.22
CA ASN A 44 15.99 -5.67 0.44
C ASN A 44 17.11 -5.34 1.45
N MET A 45 17.27 -6.17 2.47
CA MET A 45 18.41 -6.13 3.37
C MET A 45 19.43 -7.18 2.94
N GLU A 46 20.66 -6.80 2.66
CA GLU A 46 21.75 -7.76 2.44
C GLU A 46 22.43 -8.09 3.77
N ALA A 47 22.72 -9.36 4.01
CA ALA A 47 23.63 -9.73 5.09
C ALA A 47 25.04 -9.24 4.73
N LYS A 48 25.72 -8.55 5.65
CA LYS A 48 27.14 -8.25 5.45
C LYS A 48 27.90 -9.57 5.33
N ALA A 49 28.54 -9.81 4.18
CA ALA A 49 29.58 -10.81 4.06
C ALA A 49 30.86 -10.23 4.69
N GLY A 50 31.08 -10.49 5.97
CA GLY A 50 32.26 -10.05 6.72
C GLY A 50 31.91 -9.69 8.17
N GLU A 51 32.69 -10.27 9.09
CA GLU A 51 32.57 -10.27 10.56
C GLU A 51 31.79 -9.10 11.18
N GLY A 52 30.60 -9.41 11.67
CA GLY A 52 29.69 -8.51 12.37
C GLY A 52 28.25 -8.75 11.92
N GLU A 53 27.41 -9.27 12.81
CA GLU A 53 25.99 -9.61 12.59
C GLU A 53 25.10 -8.39 12.34
N GLY A 54 25.44 -7.55 11.36
CA GLY A 54 24.66 -6.41 10.92
C GLY A 54 24.17 -6.62 9.49
N LYS A 55 22.85 -6.74 9.32
CA LYS A 55 22.22 -6.63 7.99
C LYS A 55 22.42 -5.19 7.49
N SER A 56 22.99 -5.03 6.30
CA SER A 56 23.11 -3.73 5.65
C SER A 56 21.84 -3.46 4.84
N LEU A 57 21.22 -2.30 5.04
CA LEU A 57 20.12 -1.87 4.19
C LEU A 57 20.66 -1.57 2.79
N VAL A 58 20.15 -2.28 1.78
CA VAL A 58 20.45 -1.99 0.38
C VAL A 58 19.22 -1.33 -0.23
N PHE A 59 19.43 -0.15 -0.81
CA PHE A 59 18.37 0.59 -1.50
C PHE A 59 18.01 -0.09 -2.82
N ASP A 60 17.26 -1.18 -2.74
CA ASP A 60 16.71 -1.86 -3.90
C ASP A 60 15.25 -1.47 -4.12
N THR A 61 15.07 -0.42 -4.94
CA THR A 61 13.73 0.04 -5.32
C THR A 61 12.92 -1.03 -6.08
N SER A 62 13.53 -2.11 -6.60
CA SER A 62 12.78 -3.17 -7.27
C SER A 62 12.00 -4.06 -6.30
N GLN A 63 12.40 -4.10 -5.02
CA GLN A 63 11.84 -4.99 -3.99
C GLN A 63 10.99 -4.28 -2.92
N CYS A 64 10.57 -3.04 -3.19
CA CYS A 64 9.75 -2.26 -2.26
C CYS A 64 8.28 -2.16 -2.69
N GLY A 65 7.41 -1.98 -1.70
CA GLY A 65 5.98 -1.76 -1.92
C GLY A 65 5.71 -0.40 -2.57
N ARG A 66 4.70 -0.33 -3.44
CA ARG A 66 4.38 0.86 -4.23
C ARG A 66 2.91 1.25 -4.10
N VAL A 67 2.63 2.50 -3.79
CA VAL A 67 1.25 3.04 -3.77
C VAL A 67 1.07 4.15 -4.77
N ARG A 68 0.00 4.06 -5.58
CA ARG A 68 -0.37 5.09 -6.54
C ARG A 68 -1.86 5.40 -6.45
N MET A 69 -2.21 6.61 -6.02
CA MET A 69 -3.58 7.05 -5.84
C MET A 69 -3.84 8.30 -6.67
N ARG A 70 -4.86 8.28 -7.51
CA ARG A 70 -5.19 9.39 -8.42
C ARG A 70 -6.68 9.69 -8.44
N HIS A 71 -7.06 10.90 -8.04
CA HIS A 71 -8.47 11.29 -7.91
C HIS A 71 -9.24 10.33 -7.00
N VAL A 72 -8.72 10.12 -5.79
CA VAL A 72 -9.28 9.19 -4.80
C VAL A 72 -9.82 10.00 -3.62
N ARG A 73 -11.02 9.64 -3.16
CA ARG A 73 -11.58 10.12 -1.90
C ARG A 73 -11.48 9.02 -0.86
N VAL A 74 -11.07 9.36 0.36
CA VAL A 74 -11.12 8.47 1.52
C VAL A 74 -12.12 9.07 2.50
N GLU A 75 -13.13 8.29 2.88
CA GLU A 75 -14.27 8.74 3.68
C GLU A 75 -14.54 7.69 4.78
N ASN A 76 -14.04 7.93 5.99
CA ASN A 76 -14.30 7.06 7.14
C ASN A 76 -14.30 7.88 8.44
N VAL A 77 -14.76 7.29 9.55
CA VAL A 77 -14.83 8.01 10.84
C VAL A 77 -13.45 8.45 11.34
N GLY A 78 -12.38 7.70 11.02
CA GLY A 78 -11.02 8.07 11.39
C GLY A 78 -10.68 7.83 12.86
N VAL A 79 -9.91 8.77 13.43
CA VAL A 79 -9.41 8.71 14.81
C VAL A 79 -10.51 9.08 15.81
N ASN A 80 -10.56 8.40 16.95
CA ASN A 80 -11.35 8.83 18.08
C ASN A 80 -10.69 10.05 18.75
N HIS A 81 -11.18 11.24 18.42
CA HIS A 81 -10.62 12.49 18.93
C HIS A 81 -10.93 12.75 20.41
N GLU A 82 -11.99 12.16 20.97
CA GLU A 82 -12.34 12.31 22.38
C GLU A 82 -11.33 11.58 23.27
N GLU A 83 -11.01 10.33 22.91
CA GLU A 83 -9.99 9.51 23.58
C GLU A 83 -8.56 9.98 23.29
N THR A 84 -8.32 10.71 22.20
CA THR A 84 -6.98 11.22 21.83
C THR A 84 -6.75 12.65 22.34
N SER A 85 -7.60 13.15 23.23
CA SER A 85 -7.48 14.49 23.82
C SER A 85 -6.25 14.61 24.76
N MET A 86 -5.78 15.85 24.99
CA MET A 86 -4.64 16.12 25.88
C MET A 86 -4.83 15.58 27.31
N GLU A 87 -6.07 15.39 27.75
CA GLU A 87 -6.42 14.94 29.09
C GLU A 87 -6.23 13.42 29.30
N SER A 88 -6.35 12.62 28.24
CA SER A 88 -6.11 11.17 28.29
C SER A 88 -4.62 10.80 28.22
N GLY A 89 -3.76 11.77 27.86
CA GLY A 89 -2.31 11.57 27.79
C GLY A 89 -1.85 10.60 26.70
N ASP A 90 -2.67 10.32 25.68
CA ASP A 90 -2.34 9.35 24.62
C ASP A 90 -2.00 9.98 23.26
N CYS A 91 -2.20 11.30 23.11
CA CYS A 91 -1.92 12.03 21.87
C CYS A 91 -0.43 11.95 21.42
N TRP A 92 0.50 11.72 22.35
CA TRP A 92 1.94 11.64 22.09
C TRP A 92 2.46 10.22 21.83
N LYS A 93 1.65 9.18 22.04
CA LYS A 93 2.10 7.77 21.93
C LYS A 93 2.17 7.24 20.48
N HIS A 94 1.99 8.09 19.47
CA HIS A 94 1.92 7.72 18.04
C HIS A 94 0.93 6.57 17.73
N ARG A 95 -0.05 6.34 18.62
CA ARG A 95 -1.06 5.28 18.50
C ARG A 95 -2.46 5.83 18.80
N PRO A 96 -2.99 6.72 17.94
CA PRO A 96 -4.36 7.16 18.10
C PRO A 96 -5.32 5.97 18.02
N SER A 97 -6.31 5.95 18.92
CA SER A 97 -7.45 5.03 18.84
C SER A 97 -8.23 5.33 17.57
N ARG A 98 -8.53 4.33 16.75
CA ARG A 98 -9.23 4.50 15.46
C ARG A 98 -10.57 3.82 15.50
N VAL A 99 -11.61 4.54 15.10
CA VAL A 99 -12.97 4.01 14.94
C VAL A 99 -13.06 3.28 13.61
N GLU A 100 -12.62 3.94 12.54
CA GLU A 100 -12.54 3.36 11.19
C GLU A 100 -11.28 3.83 10.49
N SER A 101 -10.79 3.03 9.54
CA SER A 101 -9.69 3.46 8.69
C SER A 101 -9.72 2.78 7.33
N CYS A 102 -9.07 3.40 6.35
CA CYS A 102 -8.66 2.71 5.14
C CYS A 102 -7.21 2.28 5.28
N ARG A 103 -6.97 0.98 5.45
CA ARG A 103 -5.64 0.38 5.60
C ARG A 103 -5.20 -0.31 4.31
N ILE A 104 -3.97 -0.04 3.89
CA ILE A 104 -3.31 -0.70 2.76
C ILE A 104 -2.00 -1.30 3.29
N VAL A 105 -1.84 -2.61 3.15
CA VAL A 105 -0.66 -3.37 3.55
C VAL A 105 -0.04 -4.00 2.31
N LEU A 106 1.23 -3.69 2.04
CA LEU A 106 1.96 -4.16 0.87
C LEU A 106 3.12 -5.08 1.29
N HIS A 107 3.09 -6.33 0.82
CA HIS A 107 4.16 -7.29 1.08
C HIS A 107 5.20 -7.29 -0.05
N GLY A 108 6.49 -7.30 0.30
CA GLY A 108 7.56 -7.34 -0.69
C GLY A 108 7.50 -6.22 -1.73
N ASN A 109 7.48 -6.60 -3.02
CA ASN A 109 7.36 -5.70 -4.18
C ASN A 109 5.92 -5.44 -4.63
N ALA A 110 4.93 -5.61 -3.74
CA ALA A 110 3.52 -5.43 -4.07
C ALA A 110 3.17 -4.00 -4.51
N GLU A 111 2.18 -3.88 -5.38
CA GLU A 111 1.67 -2.59 -5.85
C GLU A 111 0.19 -2.40 -5.54
N PHE A 112 -0.17 -1.24 -5.02
CA PHE A 112 -1.56 -0.81 -4.91
C PHE A 112 -1.78 0.42 -5.77
N GLU A 113 -2.74 0.34 -6.68
CA GLU A 113 -3.17 1.48 -7.50
C GLU A 113 -4.68 1.72 -7.35
N ALA A 114 -5.05 2.92 -6.93
CA ALA A 114 -6.45 3.35 -6.86
C ALA A 114 -6.70 4.56 -7.75
N ARG A 115 -7.80 4.56 -8.50
CA ARG A 115 -8.12 5.64 -9.44
C ARG A 115 -9.61 5.92 -9.51
N ARG A 116 -9.98 7.21 -9.39
CA ARG A 116 -11.35 7.71 -9.60
C ARG A 116 -12.39 6.90 -8.81
N CYS A 117 -12.17 6.77 -7.51
CA CYS A 117 -13.03 6.01 -6.61
C CYS A 117 -13.10 6.66 -5.23
N THR A 118 -14.11 6.28 -4.46
CA THR A 118 -14.25 6.64 -3.04
C THR A 118 -14.03 5.38 -2.19
N LEU A 119 -13.06 5.43 -1.29
CA LEU A 119 -12.75 4.40 -0.32
C LEU A 119 -13.51 4.74 0.97
N SER A 120 -14.70 4.16 1.14
CA SER A 120 -15.61 4.49 2.23
C SER A 120 -15.65 3.42 3.33
N GLY A 121 -15.68 3.87 4.58
CA GLY A 121 -15.80 3.02 5.78
C GLY A 121 -14.49 2.34 6.19
N ASN A 122 -14.61 1.33 7.05
CA ASN A 122 -13.47 0.55 7.54
C ASN A 122 -13.00 -0.48 6.50
N LEU A 123 -12.01 -0.12 5.68
CA LEU A 123 -11.48 -0.94 4.59
C LEU A 123 -10.07 -1.43 4.90
N SER A 124 -9.78 -2.68 4.52
CA SER A 124 -8.43 -3.25 4.57
C SER A 124 -8.08 -3.92 3.25
N PHE A 125 -6.97 -3.49 2.67
CA PHE A 125 -6.39 -4.06 1.45
C PHE A 125 -5.02 -4.65 1.77
N GLU A 126 -4.90 -5.96 1.63
CA GLU A 126 -3.63 -6.68 1.78
C GLU A 126 -3.20 -7.16 0.40
N VAL A 127 -2.02 -6.70 -0.05
CA VAL A 127 -1.50 -7.02 -1.38
C VAL A 127 -0.27 -7.91 -1.23
N PRO A 128 -0.33 -9.18 -1.69
CA PRO A 128 0.77 -10.10 -1.59
C PRO A 128 1.95 -9.71 -2.50
N ALA A 129 3.15 -10.13 -2.13
CA ALA A 129 4.35 -9.92 -2.93
C ALA A 129 4.18 -10.48 -4.35
N GLY A 130 4.68 -9.73 -5.33
CA GLY A 130 4.57 -10.08 -6.74
C GLY A 130 3.21 -9.76 -7.38
N TYR A 131 2.29 -9.11 -6.66
CA TYR A 131 0.98 -8.73 -7.20
C TYR A 131 0.75 -7.23 -7.20
N LYS A 132 -0.12 -6.81 -8.12
CA LYS A 132 -0.72 -5.49 -8.17
C LYS A 132 -2.21 -5.58 -7.90
N MET A 133 -2.68 -4.85 -6.90
CA MET A 133 -4.10 -4.59 -6.71
C MET A 133 -4.48 -3.28 -7.41
N PHE A 134 -5.48 -3.32 -8.28
CA PHE A 134 -6.05 -2.13 -8.91
C PHE A 134 -7.48 -1.91 -8.42
N VAL A 135 -7.77 -0.74 -7.85
CA VAL A 135 -9.07 -0.36 -7.29
C VAL A 135 -9.65 0.82 -8.08
N THR A 136 -10.90 0.66 -8.52
CA THR A 136 -11.68 1.69 -9.24
C THR A 136 -13.13 1.63 -8.75
N ALA A 137 -13.96 2.55 -9.23
CA ALA A 137 -15.41 2.41 -9.17
C ALA A 137 -15.96 1.92 -10.52
N ASP A 138 -17.08 1.19 -10.48
CA ASP A 138 -17.92 0.92 -11.66
C ASP A 138 -18.86 2.11 -11.97
N ALA A 139 -19.80 1.91 -12.90
CA ALA A 139 -20.74 2.95 -13.33
C ALA A 139 -21.67 3.42 -12.19
N ASP A 140 -21.97 2.55 -11.24
CA ASP A 140 -22.84 2.84 -10.09
C ASP A 140 -22.05 3.41 -8.90
N GLY A 141 -20.75 3.66 -9.08
CA GLY A 141 -19.88 4.15 -8.02
C GLY A 141 -19.41 3.07 -7.05
N LYS A 142 -19.73 1.80 -7.29
CA LYS A 142 -19.36 0.69 -6.42
C LYS A 142 -17.91 0.31 -6.66
N LEU A 143 -17.19 0.04 -5.57
CA LEU A 143 -15.78 -0.33 -5.63
C LEU A 143 -15.59 -1.70 -6.30
N VAL A 144 -14.74 -1.70 -7.32
CA VAL A 144 -14.26 -2.88 -8.02
C VAL A 144 -12.75 -2.96 -7.82
N ARG A 145 -12.27 -4.15 -7.45
CA ARG A 145 -10.84 -4.44 -7.39
C ARG A 145 -10.45 -5.59 -8.30
N THR A 146 -9.26 -5.50 -8.90
CA THR A 146 -8.56 -6.62 -9.51
C THR A 146 -7.26 -6.89 -8.79
N LEU A 147 -6.85 -8.16 -8.76
CA LEU A 147 -5.53 -8.59 -8.32
C LEU A 147 -4.83 -9.27 -9.50
N GLU A 148 -3.69 -8.73 -9.92
CA GLU A 148 -2.97 -9.15 -11.12
C GLU A 148 -1.50 -9.43 -10.78
N PRO A 149 -0.92 -10.53 -11.25
CA PRO A 149 0.49 -10.80 -11.04
C PRO A 149 1.36 -9.81 -11.82
N LEU A 150 2.43 -9.33 -11.19
CA LEU A 150 3.50 -8.60 -11.86
C LEU A 150 4.20 -9.51 -12.88
N SER A 151 4.83 -8.91 -13.88
CA SER A 151 5.54 -9.61 -14.95
C SER A 151 6.66 -10.52 -14.44
N ALA A 152 7.06 -11.47 -15.27
CA ALA A 152 8.17 -12.39 -14.98
C ALA A 152 9.40 -11.61 -14.47
N GLY A 153 9.90 -11.99 -13.30
CA GLY A 153 10.98 -11.29 -12.60
C GLY A 153 10.51 -10.22 -11.61
N GLY A 154 9.21 -10.10 -11.32
CA GLY A 154 8.70 -9.20 -10.27
C GLY A 154 8.94 -7.71 -10.56
N LYS A 155 9.08 -7.34 -11.83
CA LYS A 155 9.36 -5.95 -12.22
C LYS A 155 8.16 -5.07 -11.89
N ALA A 156 8.45 -3.90 -11.30
CA ALA A 156 7.46 -2.88 -11.00
C ALA A 156 6.78 -2.36 -12.28
N SER A 157 5.49 -2.04 -12.19
CA SER A 157 4.72 -1.41 -13.28
C SER A 157 4.94 0.09 -13.37
N TRP A 158 5.55 0.69 -12.35
CA TRP A 158 5.95 2.09 -12.35
C TRP A 158 7.00 2.36 -11.27
N GLY A 159 7.67 3.51 -11.35
CA GLY A 159 8.54 4.00 -10.28
C GLY A 159 9.01 5.42 -10.48
N TRP A 160 9.62 5.98 -9.45
CA TRP A 160 10.31 7.26 -9.53
C TRP A 160 11.72 7.08 -10.07
N GLU A 161 12.05 7.82 -11.12
CA GLU A 161 13.43 8.05 -11.52
C GLU A 161 13.95 9.30 -10.80
N TYR A 162 15.05 9.11 -10.09
CA TYR A 162 15.70 10.15 -9.30
C TYR A 162 16.87 10.74 -10.09
N GLN A 163 16.84 12.06 -10.32
CA GLN A 163 17.91 12.77 -10.99
C GLN A 163 18.43 13.89 -10.09
N LEU A 164 19.69 13.81 -9.69
CA LEU A 164 20.39 14.91 -9.03
C LEU A 164 20.81 15.94 -10.08
N CYS A 165 20.23 17.13 -10.01
CA CYS A 165 20.59 18.24 -10.88
C CYS A 165 21.90 18.90 -10.41
N ARG A 166 22.61 19.59 -11.32
CA ARG A 166 23.88 20.28 -11.02
C ARG A 166 23.76 21.36 -9.93
N ASP A 167 22.55 21.87 -9.71
CA ASP A 167 22.22 22.85 -8.66
C ASP A 167 21.90 22.20 -7.31
N GLY A 168 22.15 20.90 -7.14
CA GLY A 168 21.88 20.13 -5.92
C GLY A 168 20.41 19.76 -5.74
N ARG A 169 19.51 20.13 -6.67
CA ARG A 169 18.09 19.77 -6.57
C ARG A 169 17.84 18.34 -7.02
N LEU A 170 17.01 17.62 -6.28
CA LEU A 170 16.51 16.31 -6.67
C LEU A 170 15.25 16.48 -7.53
N ARG A 171 15.30 16.01 -8.77
CA ARG A 171 14.15 15.93 -9.69
C ARG A 171 13.65 14.50 -9.78
N LEU A 172 12.34 14.33 -9.62
CA LEU A 172 11.68 13.04 -9.75
C LEU A 172 10.90 13.00 -11.05
N ARG A 173 11.12 11.96 -11.86
CA ARG A 173 10.31 11.68 -13.05
C ARG A 173 9.54 10.39 -12.82
N LEU A 174 8.22 10.43 -13.03
CA LEU A 174 7.43 9.22 -13.01
C LEU A 174 7.71 8.42 -14.27
N ARG A 175 8.15 7.17 -14.12
CA ARG A 175 8.26 6.22 -15.23
C ARG A 175 7.22 5.13 -15.07
N LEU A 176 6.54 4.82 -16.18
CA LEU A 176 5.58 3.73 -16.27
C LEU A 176 6.20 2.62 -17.11
N TRP A 177 5.99 1.38 -16.68
CA TRP A 177 6.34 0.17 -17.42
C TRP A 177 5.08 -0.68 -17.62
N PRO A 178 4.19 -0.31 -18.55
CA PRO A 178 2.89 -0.97 -18.71
C PRO A 178 2.98 -2.46 -19.06
N GLY A 179 4.07 -2.88 -19.72
CA GLY A 179 4.36 -4.28 -20.04
C GLY A 179 4.73 -5.12 -18.82
N ALA A 180 4.88 -4.51 -17.64
CA ALA A 180 5.20 -5.22 -16.41
C ALA A 180 3.97 -5.82 -15.70
N ILE A 181 2.78 -5.74 -16.29
CA ILE A 181 1.57 -6.38 -15.80
C ILE A 181 1.20 -7.52 -16.74
N ARG A 182 1.10 -8.75 -16.22
CA ARG A 182 0.50 -9.84 -17.00
C ARG A 182 -1.01 -9.65 -16.98
N ARG A 183 -1.61 -9.27 -18.11
CA ARG A 183 -3.05 -9.43 -18.31
C ARG A 183 -3.36 -10.92 -18.31
N ALA A 184 -3.62 -11.47 -17.13
CA ALA A 184 -4.13 -12.81 -17.01
C ALA A 184 -5.58 -12.82 -17.52
N SER A 185 -5.92 -13.82 -18.34
CA SER A 185 -7.32 -14.15 -18.64
C SER A 185 -8.15 -14.46 -17.38
N ASN A 186 -7.48 -14.71 -16.24
CA ASN A 186 -8.07 -15.04 -14.94
C ASN A 186 -7.88 -13.94 -13.87
N ALA A 187 -7.86 -12.65 -14.24
CA ALA A 187 -7.83 -11.57 -13.25
C ALA A 187 -9.03 -11.70 -12.30
N VAL A 188 -8.76 -11.87 -11.00
CA VAL A 188 -9.83 -12.02 -10.00
C VAL A 188 -10.47 -10.66 -9.79
N ARG A 189 -11.65 -10.46 -10.37
CA ARG A 189 -12.51 -9.30 -10.12
C ARG A 189 -13.40 -9.61 -8.92
N SER A 190 -13.41 -8.72 -7.95
CA SER A 190 -14.35 -8.78 -6.84
C SER A 190 -14.91 -7.40 -6.53
N ALA A 191 -16.17 -7.36 -6.15
CA ALA A 191 -16.75 -6.22 -5.46
C ALA A 191 -16.10 -6.10 -4.09
N VAL A 192 -15.80 -4.87 -3.67
CA VAL A 192 -15.37 -4.62 -2.28
C VAL A 192 -16.64 -4.54 -1.43
N GLY A 193 -16.87 -5.55 -0.58
CA GLY A 193 -17.95 -5.58 0.40
C GLY A 193 -17.43 -5.27 1.80
N GLY A 194 -18.17 -4.46 2.55
CA GLY A 194 -17.87 -4.13 3.95
C GLY A 194 -18.19 -5.27 4.90
N VAL A 195 -17.37 -6.31 4.91
CA VAL A 195 -17.18 -7.24 6.05
C VAL A 195 -15.75 -7.75 5.94
N ALA A 196 -15.02 -7.77 7.06
CA ALA A 196 -13.66 -8.29 7.19
C ALA A 196 -13.57 -9.77 6.79
N GLY A 197 -13.46 -10.03 5.48
CA GLY A 197 -13.29 -11.37 4.93
C GLY A 197 -11.82 -11.70 4.76
N ARG A 198 -11.28 -12.52 5.67
CA ARG A 198 -10.02 -13.24 5.45
C ARG A 198 -10.18 -14.12 4.19
N ILE A 199 -9.35 -13.90 3.19
CA ILE A 199 -9.21 -14.86 2.08
C ILE A 199 -8.32 -16.00 2.59
N ALA A 200 -8.93 -17.14 2.89
CA ALA A 200 -8.20 -18.37 3.17
C ALA A 200 -7.55 -18.88 1.87
N THR A 201 -6.24 -19.06 1.89
CA THR A 201 -5.52 -19.81 0.86
C THR A 201 -5.85 -21.29 1.02
N ALA A 202 -6.35 -21.90 -0.06
CA ALA A 202 -6.55 -23.34 -0.14
C ALA A 202 -5.19 -24.06 -0.07
N GLY A 203 -4.85 -24.56 1.12
CA GLY A 203 -3.75 -25.50 1.35
C GLY A 203 -4.26 -26.92 1.18
N ASN A 204 -3.81 -27.55 0.11
CA ASN A 204 -4.14 -28.88 -0.37
C ASN A 204 -3.88 -29.97 0.69
N GLY A 205 -4.84 -30.91 0.84
CA GLY A 205 -4.66 -32.10 1.65
C GLY A 205 -3.71 -33.11 1.04
N LYS A 206 -2.94 -33.77 1.91
CA LYS A 206 -2.26 -35.09 1.83
C LYS A 206 -1.32 -35.10 3.04
N GLY A 207 -1.26 -36.06 3.95
CA GLY A 207 -1.78 -37.41 4.01
C GLY A 207 -1.39 -37.93 5.40
N ALA A 208 -2.24 -38.79 5.96
CA ALA A 208 -1.96 -39.50 7.19
C ALA A 208 -0.74 -40.43 7.00
N GLN A 209 0.12 -40.52 8.01
CA GLN A 209 0.82 -41.76 8.31
C GLN A 209 1.14 -41.86 9.81
N GLN A 210 0.77 -43.02 10.33
CA GLN A 210 0.78 -43.45 11.72
C GLN A 210 2.19 -43.48 12.32
N GLN A 211 2.31 -43.07 13.59
CA GLN A 211 3.33 -43.60 14.49
C GLN A 211 2.75 -44.82 15.20
N ALA A 212 3.43 -45.95 15.06
CA ALA A 212 3.32 -47.10 15.93
C ALA A 212 4.70 -47.70 16.14
N SER A 213 4.97 -48.03 17.39
CA SER A 213 6.21 -48.56 18.02
C SER A 213 7.17 -47.50 18.53
#